data_AF-F9X0J4-F1
#
_entry.id   AF-F9X0J4-F1
#
_cell.length_a   1.000
_cell.length_b   1.000
_cell.length_c   1.000
_cell.angle_alpha   90.00
_cell.angle_beta   90.00
_cell.angle_gamma   90.00
#
_symmetry.space_group_name_H-M   'P 1'
#
loop_
_entity.id
_entity.type
_entity.pdbx_description
1 polymer ?
#
loop_
_entity_poly.entity_id
_entity_poly.type
_entity_poly.pdbx_seq_one_letter_code
_entity_poly.pdbx_strand_id
1 'polypeptide(L)'
;HHHHHHHAQAVGHHHHHAPRAQPPPRMPSTTVVSKKVLEACAGKPRRHLGSQLYTTEVSLAPAAETPLDAKIKFSSKSKPIPVFEGKENSTFTVRVPRYFLAPSEAGNSSLEEICKRRQLWGTEVYTDDSDVVAAAIHSGWLKGDFGDLNHDLQQASENGPEQDTSEATLLTLTERPSKPVQVPEGFDAHITVLVLPPLEKYAATSQHHIWSRDWAKTHDGMSFMIHSIEFVDEGASSRFAERGAAARKNRI
;
A
#
# COMPACT_ATOMS: atom_id res chain seq x y z
N HIS A 1 18.97 20.34 77.38
CA HIS A 1 19.49 19.35 76.42
C HIS A 1 18.48 19.22 75.28
N HIS A 2 19.01 19.19 74.05
CA HIS A 2 18.40 19.20 72.71
C HIS A 2 17.21 18.21 72.53
N HIS A 3 16.29 18.32 71.58
CA HIS A 3 16.51 18.39 70.11
C HIS A 3 15.30 18.98 69.35
N HIS A 4 15.58 19.79 68.32
CA HIS A 4 14.65 20.17 67.26
C HIS A 4 14.69 19.13 66.13
N HIS A 5 13.53 18.60 65.73
CA HIS A 5 13.38 17.87 64.47
C HIS A 5 12.82 18.82 63.41
N HIS A 6 13.62 19.15 62.41
CA HIS A 6 13.15 19.80 61.18
C HIS A 6 12.67 18.72 60.22
N HIS A 7 11.37 18.70 59.91
CA HIS A 7 10.87 18.00 58.73
C HIS A 7 11.20 18.85 57.51
N ALA A 8 12.07 18.33 56.63
CA ALA A 8 12.26 18.87 55.29
C ALA A 8 10.97 18.66 54.49
N GLN A 9 10.33 19.76 54.06
CA GLN A 9 9.26 19.71 53.08
C GLN A 9 9.84 19.27 51.74
N ALA A 10 9.28 18.19 51.17
CA ALA A 10 9.59 17.76 49.82
C ALA A 10 9.18 18.85 48.82
N VAL A 11 10.16 19.35 48.07
CA VAL A 11 9.94 20.27 46.95
C VAL A 11 9.21 19.48 45.85
N GLY A 12 7.96 19.84 45.58
CA GLY A 12 7.20 19.28 44.47
C GLY A 12 7.85 19.67 43.14
N HIS A 13 8.42 18.70 42.43
CA HIS A 13 8.86 18.89 41.06
C HIS A 13 7.63 18.94 40.15
N HIS A 14 7.24 20.13 39.72
CA HIS A 14 6.26 20.32 38.66
C HIS A 14 6.91 19.98 37.32
N HIS A 15 6.60 18.81 36.76
CA HIS A 15 6.90 18.51 35.37
C HIS A 15 5.98 19.35 34.48
N HIS A 16 6.53 20.40 33.88
CA HIS A 16 5.88 21.09 32.78
C HIS A 16 5.94 20.17 31.55
N HIS A 17 4.87 19.41 31.31
CA HIS A 17 4.64 18.84 30.00
C HIS A 17 4.36 19.97 29.02
N ALA A 18 5.19 20.09 27.99
CA ALA A 18 4.87 20.96 26.86
C ALA A 18 3.49 20.56 26.29
N PRO A 19 2.64 21.52 25.91
CA PRO A 19 1.34 21.21 25.33
C PRO A 19 1.53 20.37 24.06
N ARG A 20 0.88 19.20 24.03
CA ARG A 20 0.88 18.28 22.88
C ARG A 20 0.42 19.06 21.65
N ALA A 21 1.24 19.07 20.60
CA ALA A 21 0.92 19.73 19.34
C ALA A 21 -0.45 19.23 18.84
N GLN A 22 -1.31 20.15 18.43
CA GLN A 22 -2.61 19.78 17.87
C GLN A 22 -2.40 18.94 16.62
N PRO A 23 -3.17 17.85 16.43
CA PRO A 23 -3.08 17.05 15.22
C PRO A 23 -3.41 17.94 14.01
N PRO A 24 -2.69 17.78 12.90
CA PRO A 24 -2.91 18.59 11.70
C PRO A 24 -4.36 18.43 11.21
N PRO A 25 -4.95 19.49 10.63
CA PRO A 25 -6.31 19.43 10.10
C PRO A 25 -6.44 18.31 9.07
N ARG A 26 -7.53 17.54 9.16
CA ARG A 26 -7.84 16.45 8.22
C ARG A 26 -7.86 17.02 6.79
N MET A 27 -6.94 16.54 5.96
CA MET A 27 -6.82 17.01 4.58
C MET A 27 -8.02 16.53 3.75
N PRO A 28 -8.52 17.35 2.81
CA PRO A 28 -9.65 16.97 1.97
C PRO A 28 -9.29 15.76 1.10
N SER A 29 -10.06 14.68 1.25
CA SER A 29 -10.02 13.56 0.31
C SER A 29 -10.61 14.02 -1.02
N THR A 30 -9.87 13.86 -2.11
CA THR A 30 -10.33 14.21 -3.46
C THR A 30 -10.95 12.97 -4.10
N THR A 31 -12.27 12.99 -4.36
CA THR A 31 -12.93 11.92 -5.11
C THR A 31 -12.66 12.08 -6.60
N VAL A 32 -11.91 11.16 -7.18
CA VAL A 32 -11.65 11.13 -8.63
C VAL A 32 -12.71 10.29 -9.33
N VAL A 33 -13.34 10.88 -10.35
CA VAL A 33 -14.42 10.21 -11.12
C VAL A 33 -13.79 9.36 -12.22
N SER A 34 -13.37 8.14 -11.88
CA SER A 34 -12.86 7.12 -12.83
C SER A 34 -13.95 6.45 -13.68
N LYS A 35 -15.22 6.74 -13.40
CA LYS A 35 -16.41 6.14 -14.02
C LYS A 35 -16.40 6.17 -15.55
N LYS A 36 -16.03 7.30 -16.17
CA LYS A 36 -16.00 7.44 -17.64
C LYS A 36 -15.02 6.47 -18.31
N VAL A 37 -13.85 6.25 -17.69
CA VAL A 37 -12.82 5.36 -18.22
C VAL A 37 -13.28 3.90 -18.14
N LEU A 38 -13.93 3.54 -17.02
CA LEU A 38 -14.49 2.21 -16.82
C LEU A 38 -15.63 1.91 -17.79
N GLU A 39 -16.56 2.86 -17.97
CA GLU A 39 -17.66 2.74 -18.92
C GLU A 39 -17.16 2.57 -20.36
N ALA A 40 -16.13 3.34 -20.76
CA ALA A 40 -15.51 3.22 -22.07
C ALA A 40 -14.83 1.84 -22.31
N CYS A 41 -14.40 1.17 -21.25
CA CYS A 41 -13.76 -0.13 -21.33
C CYS A 41 -14.73 -1.31 -21.14
N ALA A 42 -15.91 -1.09 -20.55
CA ALA A 42 -16.80 -2.16 -20.12
C ALA A 42 -17.22 -3.13 -21.25
N GLY A 43 -17.34 -2.62 -22.49
CA GLY A 43 -17.68 -3.42 -23.67
C GLY A 43 -16.53 -4.20 -24.30
N LYS A 44 -15.28 -4.00 -23.86
CA LYS A 44 -14.12 -4.72 -24.40
C LYS A 44 -14.03 -6.15 -23.83
N PRO A 45 -13.37 -7.11 -24.51
CA PRO A 45 -13.20 -8.46 -23.97
C PRO A 45 -12.46 -8.47 -22.63
N ARG A 46 -13.02 -9.13 -21.62
CA ARG A 46 -12.37 -9.35 -20.32
C ARG A 46 -11.70 -10.72 -20.31
N ARG A 47 -10.37 -10.74 -20.17
CA ARG A 47 -9.57 -11.96 -20.01
C ARG A 47 -8.60 -11.80 -18.86
N HIS A 48 -8.18 -12.91 -18.26
CA HIS A 48 -7.07 -12.89 -17.33
C HIS A 48 -5.76 -13.11 -18.11
N LEU A 49 -4.80 -12.20 -17.97
CA LEU A 49 -3.57 -12.13 -18.76
C LEU A 49 -2.40 -12.91 -18.13
N GLY A 50 -2.62 -13.46 -16.93
CA GLY A 50 -1.62 -14.21 -16.17
C GLY A 50 -1.13 -13.45 -14.95
N SER A 51 0.06 -13.81 -14.47
CA SER A 51 0.61 -13.28 -13.23
C SER A 51 2.11 -13.02 -13.28
N GLN A 52 2.60 -12.11 -12.43
CA GLN A 52 4.02 -11.98 -12.10
C GLN A 52 4.27 -12.01 -10.60
N LEU A 53 5.48 -12.39 -10.20
CA LEU A 53 5.97 -12.19 -8.84
C LEU A 53 6.35 -10.73 -8.66
N TYR A 54 5.93 -10.11 -7.55
CA TYR A 54 6.40 -8.81 -7.14
C TYR A 54 7.88 -8.89 -6.76
N THR A 55 8.69 -8.07 -7.41
CA THR A 55 10.13 -7.99 -7.16
C THR A 55 10.54 -6.54 -7.14
N THR A 56 11.55 -6.23 -6.34
CA THR A 56 12.16 -4.91 -6.32
C THR A 56 13.62 -4.99 -6.72
N GLU A 57 14.09 -3.97 -7.42
CA GLU A 57 15.49 -3.76 -7.73
C GLU A 57 16.07 -2.80 -6.71
N VAL A 58 17.11 -3.23 -6.00
CA VAL A 58 17.81 -2.41 -5.01
C VAL A 58 18.91 -1.65 -5.73
N SER A 59 18.88 -0.32 -5.57
CA SER A 59 19.85 0.61 -6.14
C SER A 59 20.41 1.51 -5.04
N LEU A 60 21.49 2.24 -5.31
CA LEU A 60 21.93 3.29 -4.39
C LEU A 60 20.94 4.46 -4.46
N ALA A 61 20.48 4.93 -3.31
CA ALA A 61 19.62 6.09 -3.23
C ALA A 61 20.36 7.35 -3.73
N PRO A 62 19.71 8.22 -4.52
CA PRO A 62 20.31 9.49 -4.91
C PRO A 62 20.72 10.30 -3.68
N ALA A 63 21.87 10.97 -3.72
CA ALA A 63 22.37 11.77 -2.59
C ALA A 63 21.37 12.88 -2.17
N ALA A 64 20.56 13.38 -3.12
CA ALA A 64 19.52 14.36 -2.85
C ALA A 64 18.32 13.81 -2.04
N GLU A 65 18.10 12.49 -2.08
CA GLU A 65 17.01 11.79 -1.38
C GLU A 65 17.50 11.08 -0.11
N THR A 66 18.80 11.16 0.19
CA THR A 66 19.44 10.46 1.32
C THR A 66 19.85 11.47 2.40
N PRO A 67 19.20 11.49 3.56
CA PRO A 67 19.66 12.27 4.70
C PRO A 67 21.13 11.97 5.04
N LEU A 68 21.88 12.99 5.46
CA LEU A 68 23.31 12.85 5.78
C LEU A 68 23.58 11.80 6.87
N ASP A 69 22.64 11.60 7.78
CA ASP A 69 22.65 10.64 8.88
C ASP A 69 21.99 9.29 8.54
N ALA A 70 21.52 9.12 7.30
CA ALA A 70 20.90 7.88 6.88
C ALA A 70 21.91 6.72 6.91
N LYS A 71 21.67 5.77 7.82
CA LYS A 71 22.45 4.53 7.96
C LYS A 71 22.28 3.60 6.76
N ILE A 72 21.18 3.74 6.01
CA ILE A 72 20.83 2.95 4.83
C ILE A 72 20.75 3.88 3.62
N LYS A 73 21.56 3.60 2.59
CA LYS A 73 21.68 4.41 1.36
C LYS A 73 21.15 3.69 0.12
N PHE A 74 20.19 2.80 0.31
CA PHE A 74 19.61 2.00 -0.77
C PHE A 74 18.19 2.48 -1.07
N SER A 75 17.81 2.43 -2.34
CA SER A 75 16.45 2.69 -2.83
C SER A 75 15.92 1.43 -3.51
N SER A 76 14.70 1.06 -3.15
CA SER A 76 13.96 -0.04 -3.76
C SER A 76 13.08 0.52 -4.87
N LYS A 77 13.20 -0.01 -6.09
CA LYS A 77 12.29 0.28 -7.21
C LYS A 77 11.51 -0.98 -7.54
N SER A 78 10.18 -0.92 -7.51
CA SER A 78 9.38 -2.09 -7.93
C SER A 78 9.45 -2.28 -9.43
N LYS A 79 9.49 -3.55 -9.83
CA LYS A 79 9.40 -3.96 -11.23
C LYS A 79 8.00 -3.60 -11.76
N PRO A 80 7.90 -2.77 -12.82
CA PRO A 80 6.60 -2.44 -13.42
C PRO A 80 5.85 -3.69 -13.89
N ILE A 81 4.53 -3.57 -14.00
CA ILE A 81 3.72 -4.58 -14.69
C ILE A 81 3.98 -4.54 -16.20
N PRO A 82 3.80 -5.64 -16.95
CA PRO A 82 4.02 -5.63 -18.40
C PRO A 82 3.00 -4.73 -19.09
N VAL A 83 3.40 -4.06 -20.17
CA VAL A 83 2.47 -3.27 -21.00
C VAL A 83 1.55 -4.22 -21.77
N PHE A 84 0.24 -4.03 -21.65
CA PHE A 84 -0.78 -4.86 -22.29
C PHE A 84 -1.60 -4.05 -23.31
N GLU A 85 -0.92 -3.52 -24.33
CA GLU A 85 -1.53 -2.74 -25.40
C GLU A 85 -2.72 -3.48 -26.05
N GLY A 86 -3.86 -2.81 -26.18
CA GLY A 86 -5.08 -3.36 -26.77
C GLY A 86 -5.76 -4.46 -25.93
N LYS A 87 -5.37 -4.63 -24.66
CA LYS A 87 -6.00 -5.56 -23.71
C LYS A 87 -6.76 -4.85 -22.60
N GLU A 88 -7.25 -3.64 -22.84
CA GLU A 88 -8.03 -2.93 -21.83
C GLU A 88 -9.29 -3.74 -21.46
N ASN A 89 -9.75 -3.59 -20.22
CA ASN A 89 -10.79 -4.42 -19.57
C ASN A 89 -10.35 -5.84 -19.17
N SER A 90 -9.10 -6.24 -19.46
CA SER A 90 -8.52 -7.50 -18.98
C SER A 90 -7.86 -7.34 -17.61
N THR A 91 -7.60 -8.44 -16.92
CA THR A 91 -7.00 -8.45 -15.58
C THR A 91 -5.62 -9.10 -15.58
N PHE A 92 -4.78 -8.70 -14.64
CA PHE A 92 -3.43 -9.27 -14.44
C PHE A 92 -3.11 -9.33 -12.94
N THR A 93 -2.45 -10.39 -12.48
CA THR A 93 -2.20 -10.59 -11.05
C THR A 93 -0.73 -10.38 -10.69
N VAL A 94 -0.48 -9.57 -9.68
CA VAL A 94 0.84 -9.42 -9.06
C VAL A 94 0.82 -10.18 -7.73
N ARG A 95 1.63 -11.22 -7.63
CA ARG A 95 1.79 -12.03 -6.41
C ARG A 95 2.83 -11.37 -5.53
N VAL A 96 2.42 -10.84 -4.39
CA VAL A 96 3.25 -10.10 -3.45
C VAL A 96 3.60 -11.01 -2.27
N PRO A 97 4.86 -11.44 -2.14
CA PRO A 97 5.28 -12.26 -1.01
C PRO A 97 5.07 -11.57 0.34
N ARG A 98 4.71 -12.35 1.36
CA ARG A 98 4.48 -11.87 2.73
C ARG A 98 5.59 -11.01 3.33
N TYR A 99 6.85 -11.23 2.96
CA TYR A 99 7.98 -10.46 3.48
C TYR A 99 8.04 -9.00 2.97
N PHE A 100 7.25 -8.67 1.93
CA PHE A 100 7.02 -7.27 1.54
C PHE A 100 5.89 -6.59 2.32
N LEU A 101 5.03 -7.38 2.97
CA LEU A 101 3.77 -6.94 3.58
C LEU A 101 3.82 -7.01 5.11
N ALA A 102 4.68 -7.86 5.67
CA ALA A 102 4.82 -8.04 7.10
C ALA A 102 5.45 -6.80 7.76
N PRO A 103 4.96 -6.37 8.93
CA PRO A 103 5.67 -5.43 9.79
C PRO A 103 7.05 -5.99 10.17
N SER A 104 8.04 -5.12 10.34
CA SER A 104 9.39 -5.51 10.76
C SER A 104 9.56 -5.33 12.26
N GLU A 105 10.03 -6.37 12.96
CA GLU A 105 10.35 -6.30 14.38
C GLU A 105 11.54 -5.37 14.70
N ALA A 106 12.35 -5.00 13.69
CA ALA A 106 13.58 -4.23 13.85
C ALA A 106 13.47 -2.76 13.42
N GLY A 107 12.24 -2.24 13.25
CA GLY A 107 11.99 -0.81 13.03
C GLY A 107 12.25 -0.28 11.61
N ASN A 108 12.17 -1.13 10.58
CA ASN A 108 12.03 -0.73 9.18
C ASN A 108 11.41 -1.91 8.39
N SER A 109 10.15 -1.79 7.96
CA SER A 109 9.50 -2.83 7.15
C SER A 109 9.61 -2.53 5.65
N SER A 110 9.56 -3.58 4.83
CA SER A 110 9.46 -3.42 3.37
C SER A 110 8.24 -2.59 2.97
N LEU A 111 7.13 -2.76 3.70
CA LEU A 111 5.88 -2.04 3.46
C LEU A 111 6.02 -0.55 3.78
N GLU A 112 6.73 -0.22 4.86
CA GLU A 112 7.07 1.14 5.23
C GLU A 112 7.93 1.82 4.17
N GLU A 113 8.92 1.12 3.61
CA GLU A 113 9.74 1.65 2.50
C GLU A 113 8.90 1.89 1.24
N ILE A 114 7.98 0.97 0.89
CA ILE A 114 7.05 1.15 -0.23
C ILE A 114 6.20 2.43 -0.03
N CYS A 115 5.65 2.61 1.18
CA CYS A 115 4.88 3.80 1.56
C CYS A 115 5.71 5.09 1.46
N LYS A 116 6.96 5.07 1.96
CA LYS A 116 7.88 6.22 1.94
C LYS A 116 8.30 6.59 0.51
N ARG A 117 8.58 5.58 -0.33
CA ARG A 117 9.11 5.77 -1.68
C ARG A 117 8.12 6.45 -2.61
N ARG A 118 6.82 6.12 -2.47
CA ARG A 118 5.75 6.70 -3.28
C ARG A 118 6.06 6.62 -4.78
N GLN A 119 6.52 5.46 -5.26
CA GLN A 119 6.59 5.15 -6.69
C GLN A 119 5.15 4.97 -7.19
N LEU A 120 4.41 6.06 -7.27
CA LEU A 120 2.97 6.05 -7.42
C LEU A 120 2.54 7.33 -8.15
N TRP A 121 1.91 7.17 -9.31
CA TRP A 121 1.43 8.28 -10.12
C TRP A 121 -0.05 8.10 -10.43
N GLY A 122 -0.84 9.14 -10.16
CA GLY A 122 -2.30 9.10 -10.32
C GLY A 122 -3.06 8.71 -9.05
N THR A 123 -4.35 8.51 -9.23
CA THR A 123 -5.32 8.36 -8.13
C THR A 123 -6.55 7.65 -8.67
N GLU A 124 -6.97 6.57 -8.00
CA GLU A 124 -7.93 5.57 -8.47
C GLU A 124 -7.46 4.78 -9.71
N VAL A 125 -6.99 5.49 -10.74
CA VAL A 125 -6.34 4.99 -11.94
C VAL A 125 -4.88 5.44 -11.89
N TYR A 126 -3.97 4.48 -11.98
CA TYR A 126 -2.53 4.66 -11.82
C TYR A 126 -1.81 4.32 -13.12
N THR A 127 -0.67 4.94 -13.38
CA THR A 127 0.21 4.54 -14.49
C THR A 127 0.80 3.16 -14.23
N ASP A 128 1.12 2.40 -15.27
CA ASP A 128 1.85 1.12 -15.19
C ASP A 128 3.25 1.20 -14.54
N ASP A 129 3.85 2.38 -14.47
CA ASP A 129 5.08 2.67 -13.71
C ASP A 129 4.89 2.61 -12.18
N SER A 130 3.64 2.65 -11.71
CA SER A 130 3.30 2.70 -10.29
C SER A 130 3.48 1.34 -9.60
N ASP A 131 3.93 1.39 -8.35
CA ASP A 131 4.00 0.26 -7.47
C ASP A 131 2.59 -0.23 -7.12
N VAL A 132 2.29 -1.49 -7.44
CA VAL A 132 0.97 -2.09 -7.23
C VAL A 132 0.59 -2.20 -5.74
N VAL A 133 1.56 -2.38 -4.84
CA VAL A 133 1.32 -2.38 -3.39
C VAL A 133 1.01 -0.97 -2.92
N ALA A 134 1.78 0.03 -3.35
CA ALA A 134 1.51 1.43 -3.03
C ALA A 134 0.15 1.90 -3.56
N ALA A 135 -0.23 1.45 -4.76
CA ALA A 135 -1.54 1.72 -5.36
C ALA A 135 -2.68 1.06 -4.57
N ALA A 136 -2.50 -0.16 -4.08
CA ALA A 136 -3.46 -0.84 -3.22
C ALA A 136 -3.66 -0.14 -1.88
N ILE A 137 -2.60 0.41 -1.29
CA ILE A 137 -2.68 1.23 -0.07
C ILE A 137 -3.38 2.56 -0.37
N HIS A 138 -2.92 3.28 -1.39
CA HIS A 138 -3.46 4.58 -1.74
C HIS A 138 -4.95 4.52 -2.12
N SER A 139 -5.40 3.46 -2.82
CA SER A 139 -6.83 3.25 -3.12
C SER A 139 -7.63 2.62 -1.97
N GLY A 140 -7.03 2.38 -0.80
CA GLY A 140 -7.74 1.96 0.40
C GLY A 140 -8.09 0.48 0.47
N TRP A 141 -7.45 -0.36 -0.34
CA TRP A 141 -7.60 -1.81 -0.22
C TRP A 141 -6.79 -2.36 0.95
N LEU A 142 -5.53 -1.93 1.06
CA LEU A 142 -4.60 -2.39 2.09
C LEU A 142 -4.24 -1.27 3.05
N LYS A 143 -4.07 -1.62 4.32
CA LYS A 143 -3.49 -0.72 5.32
C LYS A 143 -1.98 -0.61 5.07
N GLY A 144 -1.49 0.63 4.97
CA GLY A 144 -0.05 0.89 4.86
C GLY A 144 0.66 0.82 6.21
N ASP A 145 1.99 0.80 6.14
CA ASP A 145 2.88 0.94 7.29
C ASP A 145 3.63 2.28 7.23
N PHE A 146 3.62 3.03 8.32
CA PHE A 146 4.24 4.35 8.46
C PHE A 146 5.19 4.42 9.67
N GLY A 147 5.64 3.27 10.18
CA GLY A 147 6.56 3.18 11.30
C GLY A 147 5.98 3.80 12.58
N ASP A 148 6.76 4.67 13.24
CA ASP A 148 6.37 5.34 14.49
C ASP A 148 5.07 6.17 14.36
N LEU A 149 4.75 6.63 13.14
CA LEU A 149 3.54 7.41 12.89
C LEU A 149 2.26 6.57 12.96
N ASN A 150 2.35 5.24 12.89
CA ASN A 150 1.18 4.36 12.89
C ASN A 150 0.28 4.56 14.11
N HIS A 151 0.85 4.80 15.29
CA HIS A 151 0.08 5.01 16.52
C HIS A 151 -0.75 6.30 16.46
N ASP A 152 -0.17 7.39 15.95
CA ASP A 152 -0.88 8.65 15.80
C ASP A 152 -1.96 8.58 14.71
N LEU A 153 -1.72 7.80 13.64
CA LEU A 153 -2.69 7.59 12.57
C LEU A 153 -3.88 6.73 13.00
N GLN A 154 -3.68 5.74 13.87
CA GLN A 154 -4.77 4.92 14.43
C GLN A 154 -5.76 5.77 15.21
N GLN A 155 -5.29 6.63 16.12
CA GLN A 155 -6.13 7.55 16.91
C GLN A 155 -6.97 8.49 16.05
N ALA A 156 -6.50 8.84 14.84
CA ALA A 156 -7.26 9.68 13.92
C ALA A 156 -8.40 8.93 13.20
N SER A 157 -8.36 7.60 13.15
CA SER A 157 -9.22 6.73 12.33
C SER A 157 -10.38 6.04 13.10
N GLU A 158 -10.36 6.04 14.44
CA GLU A 158 -11.26 5.28 15.33
C GLU A 158 -12.74 5.73 15.35
N ASN A 159 -13.15 6.71 14.55
CA ASN A 159 -14.53 7.25 14.56
C ASN A 159 -15.48 6.63 13.53
N GLY A 160 -15.25 5.40 13.06
CA GLY A 160 -16.09 4.73 12.06
C GLY A 160 -16.68 3.41 12.58
N PRO A 161 -17.90 3.03 12.17
CA PRO A 161 -18.56 1.80 12.65
C PRO A 161 -17.68 0.56 12.37
N GLU A 162 -17.66 -0.37 13.33
CA GLU A 162 -17.04 -1.69 13.16
C GLU A 162 -17.95 -2.54 12.28
N GLN A 163 -17.38 -3.24 11.29
CA GLN A 163 -18.11 -4.20 10.46
C GLN A 163 -17.68 -5.62 10.84
N ASP A 164 -18.64 -6.42 11.28
CA ASP A 164 -18.50 -7.88 11.40
C ASP A 164 -18.26 -8.48 10.01
N THR A 165 -17.00 -8.79 9.72
CA THR A 165 -16.58 -9.36 8.43
C THR A 165 -16.15 -10.80 8.68
N SER A 166 -16.82 -11.77 8.04
CA SER A 166 -16.49 -13.20 8.21
C SER A 166 -15.08 -13.53 7.73
N GLU A 167 -14.41 -14.55 8.31
CA GLU A 167 -13.02 -14.90 7.93
C GLU A 167 -12.83 -15.19 6.43
N ALA A 168 -13.80 -15.82 5.76
CA ALA A 168 -13.73 -16.07 4.32
C ALA A 168 -13.81 -14.77 3.50
N THR A 169 -14.51 -13.74 4.01
CA THR A 169 -14.54 -12.40 3.42
C THR A 169 -13.26 -11.62 3.71
N LEU A 170 -12.51 -11.98 4.76
CA LEU A 170 -11.22 -11.36 5.07
C LEU A 170 -10.11 -11.82 4.13
N LEU A 171 -10.17 -13.05 3.61
CA LEU A 171 -9.13 -13.61 2.73
C LEU A 171 -9.29 -13.23 1.25
N THR A 172 -10.45 -12.72 0.83
CA THR A 172 -10.68 -12.28 -0.56
C THR A 172 -11.48 -10.99 -0.60
N LEU A 173 -10.87 -9.96 -1.18
CA LEU A 173 -11.46 -8.67 -1.43
C LEU A 173 -11.83 -8.58 -2.92
N THR A 174 -13.12 -8.67 -3.25
CA THR A 174 -13.63 -8.46 -4.62
C THR A 174 -14.10 -7.03 -4.88
N GLU A 175 -14.31 -6.27 -3.81
CA GLU A 175 -14.66 -4.86 -3.82
C GLU A 175 -13.77 -4.10 -2.84
N ARG A 176 -13.65 -2.78 -3.02
CA ARG A 176 -12.88 -1.94 -2.11
C ARG A 176 -13.55 -1.95 -0.72
N PRO A 177 -12.82 -2.30 0.34
CA PRO A 177 -13.38 -2.31 1.69
C PRO A 177 -13.67 -0.88 2.18
N SER A 178 -14.58 -0.76 3.16
CA SER A 178 -14.92 0.52 3.79
C SER A 178 -13.76 1.11 4.60
N LYS A 179 -12.89 0.25 5.12
CA LYS A 179 -11.64 0.58 5.81
C LYS A 179 -10.51 -0.26 5.22
N PRO A 180 -9.30 0.28 5.02
CA PRO A 180 -8.18 -0.49 4.50
C PRO A 180 -7.87 -1.71 5.37
N VAL A 181 -7.68 -2.86 4.73
CA VAL A 181 -7.50 -4.15 5.41
C VAL A 181 -6.02 -4.37 5.74
N GLN A 182 -5.74 -4.81 6.96
CA GLN A 182 -4.42 -5.29 7.33
C GLN A 182 -4.19 -6.68 6.73
N VAL A 183 -3.04 -6.89 6.10
CA VAL A 183 -2.67 -8.19 5.55
C VAL A 183 -2.61 -9.23 6.68
N PRO A 184 -3.31 -10.37 6.57
CA PRO A 184 -3.23 -11.43 7.57
C PRO A 184 -1.79 -11.94 7.76
N GLU A 185 -1.42 -12.22 9.01
CA GLU A 185 -0.08 -12.69 9.34
C GLU A 185 0.22 -14.02 8.63
N GLY A 186 1.39 -14.10 7.97
CA GLY A 186 1.82 -15.31 7.26
C GLY A 186 1.26 -15.47 5.86
N PHE A 187 0.44 -14.55 5.35
CA PHE A 187 -0.14 -14.63 4.01
C PHE A 187 0.61 -13.76 2.99
N ASP A 188 0.68 -14.28 1.77
CA ASP A 188 1.03 -13.49 0.58
C ASP A 188 -0.23 -12.75 0.09
N ALA A 189 -0.08 -11.69 -0.70
CA ALA A 189 -1.20 -10.99 -1.33
C ALA A 189 -1.13 -11.10 -2.85
N HIS A 190 -2.15 -11.70 -3.47
CA HIS A 190 -2.35 -11.71 -4.91
C HIS A 190 -3.21 -10.51 -5.28
N ILE A 191 -2.56 -9.44 -5.74
CA ILE A 191 -3.22 -8.20 -6.13
C ILE A 191 -3.54 -8.27 -7.62
N THR A 192 -4.83 -8.36 -7.94
CA THR A 192 -5.31 -8.36 -9.33
C THR A 192 -5.65 -6.95 -9.75
N VAL A 193 -5.07 -6.50 -10.86
CA VAL A 193 -5.33 -5.20 -11.48
C VAL A 193 -6.24 -5.33 -12.69
N LEU A 194 -7.03 -4.29 -12.96
CA LEU A 194 -7.77 -4.10 -14.20
C LEU A 194 -6.95 -3.19 -15.12
N VAL A 195 -6.65 -3.68 -16.33
CA VAL A 195 -5.93 -2.91 -17.37
C VAL A 195 -6.87 -1.87 -17.97
N LEU A 196 -6.41 -0.63 -18.02
CA LEU A 196 -7.14 0.55 -18.47
C LEU A 196 -6.30 1.33 -19.51
N PRO A 197 -6.94 2.11 -20.40
CA PRO A 197 -6.22 2.98 -21.31
C PRO A 197 -5.46 4.08 -20.52
N PRO A 198 -4.37 4.63 -21.09
CA PRO A 198 -3.68 5.76 -20.48
C PRO A 198 -4.61 6.97 -20.33
N LEU A 199 -4.43 7.73 -19.25
CA LEU A 199 -5.10 9.02 -19.08
C LEU A 199 -4.31 10.14 -19.75
N GLU A 200 -5.00 11.22 -20.13
CA GLU A 200 -4.33 12.44 -20.62
C GLU A 200 -3.43 13.07 -19.55
N LYS A 201 -3.89 13.02 -18.29
CA LYS A 201 -3.20 13.55 -17.11
C LYS A 201 -3.54 12.72 -15.89
N TYR A 202 -2.58 12.61 -14.99
CA TYR A 202 -2.74 11.97 -13.68
C TYR A 202 -2.57 13.02 -12.60
N ALA A 203 -3.51 13.11 -11.68
CA ALA A 203 -3.46 14.06 -10.56
C ALA A 203 -2.72 13.46 -9.36
N ALA A 204 -1.96 14.29 -8.64
CA ALA A 204 -1.43 13.97 -7.32
C ALA A 204 -2.52 14.12 -6.26
N THR A 205 -2.67 13.12 -5.38
CA THR A 205 -3.57 13.19 -4.22
C THR A 205 -2.92 12.61 -2.97
N SER A 206 -3.46 12.94 -1.80
CA SER A 206 -3.17 12.26 -0.54
C SER A 206 -4.37 11.40 -0.17
N GLN A 207 -4.17 10.09 -0.08
CA GLN A 207 -5.19 9.13 0.33
C GLN A 207 -4.56 8.07 1.22
N HIS A 208 -5.26 7.64 2.28
CA HIS A 208 -4.79 6.60 3.20
C HIS A 208 -3.33 6.82 3.68
N HIS A 209 -3.00 8.09 3.97
CA HIS A 209 -1.70 8.56 4.48
C HIS A 209 -0.51 8.41 3.52
N ILE A 210 -0.76 8.08 2.25
CA ILE A 210 0.25 8.07 1.19
C ILE A 210 -0.08 9.12 0.12
N TRP A 211 0.96 9.79 -0.38
CA TRP A 211 0.83 10.78 -1.46
C TRP A 211 1.18 10.16 -2.80
N SER A 212 0.31 10.31 -3.79
CA SER A 212 0.65 10.05 -5.18
C SER A 212 1.26 11.28 -5.86
N ARG A 213 1.93 11.05 -7.00
CA ARG A 213 2.53 12.07 -7.86
C ARG A 213 1.63 12.35 -9.05
N ASP A 214 1.74 13.56 -9.60
CA ASP A 214 1.07 13.90 -10.85
C ASP A 214 1.91 13.45 -12.04
N TRP A 215 1.24 13.32 -13.18
CA TRP A 215 1.89 13.14 -14.47
C TRP A 215 1.15 13.98 -15.50
N ALA A 216 1.72 15.15 -15.81
CA ALA A 216 1.06 16.19 -16.58
C ALA A 216 1.14 16.01 -18.11
N LYS A 217 2.07 15.18 -18.59
CA LYS A 217 2.25 14.85 -20.02
C LYS A 217 1.42 13.62 -20.40
N THR A 218 1.17 13.42 -21.69
CA THR A 218 0.61 12.14 -22.15
C THR A 218 1.59 11.01 -21.80
N HIS A 219 1.11 10.02 -21.07
CA HIS A 219 1.84 8.81 -20.72
C HIS A 219 1.76 7.82 -21.88
N ASP A 220 2.88 7.18 -22.21
CA ASP A 220 3.08 6.32 -23.38
C ASP A 220 2.82 4.84 -23.11
N GLY A 221 2.57 4.47 -21.85
CA GLY A 221 2.22 3.12 -21.43
C GLY A 221 0.71 2.91 -21.29
N MET A 222 0.33 2.16 -20.26
CA MET A 222 -1.06 1.91 -19.91
C MET A 222 -1.40 2.40 -18.51
N SER A 223 -2.69 2.39 -18.19
CA SER A 223 -3.15 2.58 -16.82
C SER A 223 -3.59 1.26 -16.20
N PHE A 224 -3.69 1.25 -14.87
CA PHE A 224 -4.41 0.21 -14.16
C PHE A 224 -5.18 0.76 -12.96
N MET A 225 -6.10 -0.04 -12.44
CA MET A 225 -6.64 0.14 -11.09
C MET A 225 -6.66 -1.21 -10.37
N ILE A 226 -6.71 -1.18 -9.04
CA ILE A 226 -6.88 -2.41 -8.26
C ILE A 226 -8.28 -2.95 -8.48
N HIS A 227 -8.37 -4.23 -8.85
CA HIS A 227 -9.61 -4.92 -9.16
C HIS A 227 -10.04 -5.86 -8.03
N SER A 228 -9.10 -6.59 -7.44
CA SER A 228 -9.34 -7.50 -6.31
C SER A 228 -8.03 -7.88 -5.63
N ILE A 229 -8.12 -8.38 -4.40
CA ILE A 229 -6.98 -8.91 -3.65
C ILE A 229 -7.38 -10.25 -3.03
N GLU A 230 -6.53 -11.26 -3.17
CA GLU A 230 -6.66 -12.53 -2.48
C GLU A 230 -5.45 -12.74 -1.56
N PHE A 231 -5.68 -13.09 -0.30
CA PHE A 231 -4.63 -13.45 0.65
C PHE A 231 -4.42 -14.95 0.62
N VAL A 232 -3.22 -15.38 0.22
CA VAL A 232 -2.89 -16.79 -0.03
C VAL A 232 -1.78 -17.23 0.91
N ASP A 233 -1.98 -18.35 1.62
CA ASP A 233 -0.88 -19.00 2.32
C ASP A 233 -0.07 -19.86 1.33
N GLU A 234 0.90 -19.20 0.67
CA GLU A 234 1.93 -19.89 -0.12
C GLU A 234 3.01 -20.56 0.79
N GLY A 235 2.58 -21.42 1.71
CA GLY A 235 3.46 -22.27 2.50
C GLY A 235 4.42 -23.11 1.63
N ALA A 236 5.46 -23.70 2.23
CA ALA A 236 6.44 -24.53 1.50
C ALA A 236 5.80 -25.66 0.66
N SER A 237 4.61 -26.12 1.06
CA SER A 237 3.81 -27.16 0.42
C SER A 237 3.16 -26.74 -0.90
N SER A 238 2.80 -25.46 -1.09
CA SER A 238 2.07 -24.96 -2.27
C SER A 238 3.00 -24.45 -3.37
N ARG A 239 4.26 -24.09 -3.06
CA ARG A 239 5.29 -23.70 -4.06
C ARG A 239 5.56 -24.76 -5.14
N PHE A 240 5.27 -26.03 -4.87
CA PHE A 240 5.47 -27.15 -5.79
C PHE A 240 4.20 -27.54 -6.56
N ALA A 241 3.02 -27.07 -6.16
CA ALA A 241 1.76 -27.45 -6.79
C ALA A 241 1.64 -26.89 -8.22
N GLU A 242 2.11 -25.66 -8.47
CA GLU A 242 2.11 -25.03 -9.80
C GLU A 242 3.09 -25.68 -10.81
N ARG A 243 4.04 -26.50 -10.32
CA ARG A 243 4.97 -27.26 -11.18
C ARG A 243 4.47 -28.66 -11.52
N GLY A 244 3.35 -29.08 -10.93
CA GLY A 244 2.75 -30.39 -11.16
C GLY A 244 2.07 -30.50 -12.52
N ALA A 245 2.03 -31.73 -13.07
CA ALA A 245 1.40 -32.04 -14.36
C ALA A 245 -0.08 -31.58 -14.46
N ALA A 246 -0.77 -31.43 -13.33
CA ALA A 246 -2.14 -30.91 -13.24
C ALA A 246 -2.24 -29.41 -13.63
N ALA A 247 -1.28 -28.57 -13.21
CA ALA A 247 -1.28 -27.13 -13.53
C ALA A 247 -0.99 -26.85 -15.01
N ARG A 248 -0.23 -27.74 -15.68
CA ARG A 248 0.00 -27.69 -17.14
C ARG A 248 -1.27 -27.99 -17.95
N LYS A 249 -2.18 -28.80 -17.41
CA LYS A 249 -3.40 -29.23 -18.12
C LYS A 249 -4.50 -28.17 -18.09
N ASN A 250 -4.50 -27.28 -17.09
CA ASN A 250 -5.40 -26.13 -17.03
C ASN A 250 -4.93 -24.91 -17.84
N ARG A 251 -3.81 -25.03 -18.58
CA ARG A 251 -3.23 -23.96 -19.41
C ARG A 251 -3.43 -24.18 -20.93
N ILE A 252 -4.26 -25.14 -21.31
CA ILE A 252 -4.61 -25.48 -22.71
C ILE A 252 -6.09 -25.24 -22.92
#